data_AF-K4L2L2-F1
#
_entry.id   AF-K4L2L2-F1
#
_cell.length_a   1.000
_cell.length_b   1.000
_cell.length_c   1.000
_cell.angle_alpha   90.00
_cell.angle_beta   90.00
_cell.angle_gamma   90.00
#
_symmetry.space_group_name_H-M   'P 1'
#
loop_
_entity.id
_entity.type
_entity.pdbx_description
1 polymer ?
#
loop_
_entity_poly.entity_id
_entity_poly.type
_entity_poly.pdbx_seq_one_letter_code
_entity_poly.pdbx_strand_id
1 'polypeptide(L)'
;MRKKLFVVIPIIICLLLSSYGTVFATETPATTRLAGNDRYETAAQIAKAGWQQADCAVLAYGGNYPDALAAVPLAYKLNAPILLTNKDTLNANTSNVLQALKIKTVYLIGGTGVISANQETQLKNARYTVKRIAGQDRYDTAIKIAAELGAVHEIAVTTGSDYADALSIGPIAALKQMPIILVSKDQITNGVQSYLSSQSITTTYIIGDQSIISDTVANKFSNPERITGKEKYERNVAILDEFWSTFDQSKVCFATGENFADALAGGVYAAKKGGTVMLIKNDLPVNTCDYLNHMTSLNSYTVFGGEGAIPSSLLLYISSHTRTPSTTLDFGTLSGQNYTNNYFNLSITIPDGWQTEDNIALTQEGTDSTSTDASTYDLAYLLSASKGDSTGFIAQSSDIGTLVSSKNFLELYKVALTEFVFPREVYTQNLNGTNFNVLEFQATDNSGIAYGKIYAAVVKGQICLFTIAYSDSAGLAEVNQIFSSINFGQ
;
A
#
# COMPACT_ATOMS: atom_id res chain seq x y z
N MET A 1 -13.23 72.30 15.96
CA MET A 1 -13.55 71.45 14.80
C MET A 1 -14.53 70.36 15.24
N ARG A 2 -15.46 70.01 14.34
CA ARG A 2 -16.67 69.16 14.50
C ARG A 2 -16.34 67.78 15.13
N LYS A 3 -17.02 67.34 16.21
CA LYS A 3 -18.25 66.47 16.25
C LYS A 3 -18.06 65.17 15.44
N LYS A 4 -18.21 63.93 15.94
CA LYS A 4 -19.19 63.28 16.86
C LYS A 4 -18.55 61.96 17.38
N LEU A 5 -18.62 61.59 18.66
CA LEU A 5 -19.67 60.77 19.32
C LEU A 5 -20.11 59.53 18.52
N PHE A 6 -19.87 58.31 19.04
CA PHE A 6 -20.94 57.36 19.40
C PHE A 6 -20.43 56.23 20.31
N VAL A 7 -21.09 56.14 21.46
CA VAL A 7 -21.18 55.01 22.40
C VAL A 7 -22.22 54.03 21.86
N VAL A 8 -21.97 52.72 21.88
CA VAL A 8 -23.01 51.69 22.01
C VAL A 8 -22.51 50.55 22.91
N ILE A 9 -23.28 50.28 23.95
CA ILE A 9 -23.19 49.26 25.02
C ILE A 9 -23.85 47.93 24.52
N PRO A 10 -23.61 46.76 25.17
CA PRO A 10 -23.59 45.45 24.56
C PRO A 10 -24.98 44.82 24.41
N ILE A 11 -25.12 43.91 23.44
CA ILE A 11 -26.27 43.02 23.33
C ILE A 11 -25.81 41.60 23.67
N ILE A 12 -26.08 41.22 24.92
CA ILE A 12 -26.27 39.84 25.35
C ILE A 12 -27.63 39.41 24.79
N ILE A 13 -27.64 38.49 23.84
CA ILE A 13 -28.80 37.61 23.60
C ILE A 13 -28.35 36.20 23.96
N CYS A 14 -28.90 35.74 25.07
CA CYS A 14 -28.90 34.35 25.49
C CYS A 14 -29.78 33.58 24.50
N LEU A 15 -29.16 32.76 23.65
CA LEU A 15 -29.82 31.65 22.98
C LEU A 15 -29.01 30.39 23.32
N LEU A 16 -29.44 29.75 24.40
CA LEU A 16 -29.22 28.33 24.67
C LEU A 16 -29.75 27.54 23.46
N LEU A 17 -28.88 27.29 22.50
CA LEU A 17 -28.97 26.12 21.65
C LEU A 17 -27.76 25.28 22.03
N SER A 18 -28.01 24.26 22.84
CA SER A 18 -27.18 23.07 22.90
C SER A 18 -26.96 22.60 21.47
N SER A 19 -25.85 23.01 20.88
CA SER A 19 -25.25 22.28 19.78
C SER A 19 -24.89 20.93 20.38
N TYR A 20 -25.79 19.98 20.22
CA TYR A 20 -25.38 18.60 20.09
C TYR A 20 -24.44 18.59 18.88
N GLY A 21 -23.14 18.82 19.14
CA GLY A 21 -22.12 18.37 18.23
C GLY A 21 -22.39 16.89 18.08
N THR A 22 -22.93 16.49 16.93
CA THR A 22 -22.90 15.10 16.54
C THR A 22 -21.43 14.76 16.47
N VAL A 23 -20.91 14.17 17.54
CA VAL A 23 -19.64 13.45 17.52
C VAL A 23 -19.89 12.33 16.53
N PHE A 24 -19.50 12.54 15.27
CA PHE A 24 -19.37 11.43 14.35
C PHE A 24 -18.26 10.56 14.93
N ALA A 25 -18.63 9.44 15.54
CA ALA A 25 -17.68 8.39 15.82
C ALA A 25 -17.09 7.98 14.48
N THR A 26 -15.84 8.39 14.23
CA THR A 26 -15.11 7.96 13.04
C THR A 26 -14.71 6.52 13.26
N GLU A 27 -15.51 5.56 12.79
CA GLU A 27 -15.20 4.15 12.93
C GLU A 27 -13.96 3.80 12.10
N THR A 28 -12.96 3.19 12.75
CA THR A 28 -11.81 2.58 12.05
C THR A 28 -12.34 1.49 11.12
N PRO A 29 -11.89 1.42 9.85
CA PRO A 29 -12.28 0.36 8.94
C PRO A 29 -12.17 -1.02 9.57
N ALA A 30 -13.24 -1.80 9.45
CA ALA A 30 -13.27 -3.16 9.99
C ALA A 30 -12.22 -4.02 9.28
N THR A 31 -11.17 -4.39 10.00
CA THR A 31 -10.02 -5.12 9.46
C THR A 31 -10.10 -6.59 9.84
N THR A 32 -10.05 -7.49 8.86
CA THR A 32 -9.93 -8.93 9.09
C THR A 32 -8.57 -9.41 8.62
N ARG A 33 -7.68 -9.82 9.53
CA ARG A 33 -6.38 -10.42 9.17
C ARG A 33 -6.49 -11.95 9.14
N LEU A 34 -6.17 -12.55 8.00
CA LEU A 34 -6.06 -13.99 7.79
C LEU A 34 -4.59 -14.34 7.63
N ALA A 35 -3.98 -14.86 8.69
CA ALA A 35 -2.55 -15.09 8.77
C ALA A 35 -2.21 -16.25 9.70
N GLY A 36 -1.06 -16.87 9.45
CA GLY A 36 -0.41 -17.80 10.37
C GLY A 36 1.08 -17.51 10.53
N ASN A 37 1.79 -18.42 11.19
CA ASN A 37 3.23 -18.29 11.42
C ASN A 37 4.06 -18.42 10.14
N ASP A 38 3.51 -19.07 9.12
CA ASP A 38 4.13 -19.23 7.82
C ASP A 38 3.08 -19.20 6.69
N ARG A 39 3.55 -19.30 5.45
CA ARG A 39 2.71 -19.33 4.25
C ARG A 39 1.70 -20.48 4.22
N TYR A 40 2.04 -21.63 4.80
CA TYR A 40 1.17 -22.81 4.80
C TYR A 40 0.00 -22.61 5.75
N GLU A 41 0.28 -22.05 6.93
CA GLU A 41 -0.74 -21.69 7.90
C GLU A 41 -1.59 -20.52 7.41
N THR A 42 -1.01 -19.47 6.80
CA THR A 42 -1.78 -18.38 6.18
C THR A 42 -2.75 -18.91 5.12
N ALA A 43 -2.30 -19.76 4.20
CA ALA A 43 -3.18 -20.40 3.20
C ALA A 43 -4.31 -21.22 3.87
N ALA A 44 -4.00 -21.92 4.97
CA ALA A 44 -5.00 -22.68 5.73
C ALA A 44 -6.04 -21.77 6.40
N GLN A 45 -5.64 -20.63 6.96
CA GLN A 45 -6.57 -19.66 7.56
C GLN A 45 -7.46 -19.01 6.49
N ILE A 46 -6.90 -18.66 5.33
CA ILE A 46 -7.66 -18.16 4.18
C ILE A 46 -8.73 -19.16 3.75
N ALA A 47 -8.36 -20.45 3.64
CA ALA A 47 -9.29 -21.50 3.27
C ALA A 47 -10.41 -21.70 4.30
N LYS A 48 -10.10 -21.66 5.60
CA LYS A 48 -11.13 -21.78 6.66
C LYS A 48 -12.07 -20.58 6.70
N ALA A 49 -11.59 -19.38 6.37
CA ALA A 49 -12.43 -18.18 6.33
C ALA A 49 -13.31 -18.12 5.08
N GLY A 50 -12.83 -18.63 3.94
CA GLY A 50 -13.55 -18.59 2.67
C GLY A 50 -14.59 -19.70 2.50
N TRP A 51 -14.40 -20.85 3.15
CA TRP A 51 -15.21 -22.05 2.95
C TRP A 51 -15.62 -22.68 4.28
N GLN A 52 -16.90 -23.01 4.41
CA GLN A 52 -17.39 -23.89 5.48
C GLN A 52 -17.25 -25.36 5.07
N GLN A 53 -17.43 -25.65 3.78
CA GLN A 53 -17.24 -26.95 3.12
C GLN A 53 -16.80 -26.70 1.68
N ALA A 54 -16.07 -27.65 1.10
CA ALA A 54 -15.74 -27.67 -0.32
C ALA A 54 -15.56 -29.13 -0.78
N ASP A 55 -16.01 -29.47 -1.99
CA ASP A 55 -15.77 -30.81 -2.56
C ASP A 55 -14.33 -30.96 -3.09
N CYS A 56 -13.74 -29.85 -3.52
CA CYS A 56 -12.43 -29.79 -4.17
C CYS A 56 -11.46 -28.89 -3.40
N ALA A 57 -10.18 -29.22 -3.44
CA ALA A 57 -9.08 -28.30 -3.09
C ALA A 57 -8.03 -28.29 -4.19
N VAL A 58 -7.44 -27.13 -4.45
CA VAL A 58 -6.28 -26.98 -5.32
C VAL A 58 -5.04 -26.98 -4.42
N LEU A 59 -4.09 -27.86 -4.68
CA LEU A 59 -2.87 -28.01 -3.89
C LEU A 59 -1.65 -27.62 -4.73
N ALA A 60 -0.94 -26.59 -4.27
CA ALA A 60 0.25 -26.06 -4.92
C ALA A 60 1.48 -26.19 -4.03
N TYR A 61 2.68 -26.25 -4.64
CA TYR A 61 3.92 -26.23 -3.88
C TYR A 61 4.16 -24.86 -3.26
N GLY A 62 4.45 -24.81 -1.96
CA GLY A 62 4.66 -23.56 -1.23
C GLY A 62 6.08 -23.01 -1.33
N GLY A 63 7.06 -23.78 -1.82
CA GLY A 63 8.47 -23.36 -1.86
C GLY A 63 8.85 -22.50 -3.06
N ASN A 64 8.06 -22.51 -4.14
CA ASN A 64 8.18 -21.61 -5.28
C ASN A 64 6.79 -21.35 -5.91
N TYR A 65 6.72 -20.49 -6.91
CA TYR A 65 5.47 -20.01 -7.52
C TYR A 65 5.12 -20.52 -8.94
N PRO A 66 6.06 -20.90 -9.84
CA PRO A 66 5.79 -20.89 -11.28
C PRO A 66 4.59 -21.70 -11.75
N ASP A 67 4.39 -22.90 -11.19
CA ASP A 67 3.35 -23.82 -11.65
C ASP A 67 1.94 -23.36 -11.23
N ALA A 68 1.84 -22.56 -10.16
CA ALA A 68 0.57 -22.20 -9.55
C ALA A 68 0.05 -20.80 -9.93
N LEU A 69 0.84 -20.00 -10.66
CA LEU A 69 0.47 -18.62 -11.02
C LEU A 69 -0.87 -18.53 -11.77
N ALA A 70 -1.19 -19.53 -12.58
CA ALA A 70 -2.44 -19.59 -13.35
C ALA A 70 -3.59 -20.31 -12.63
N ALA A 71 -3.42 -20.73 -11.36
CA ALA A 71 -4.35 -21.63 -10.69
C ALA A 71 -5.62 -20.93 -10.15
N VAL A 72 -5.59 -19.61 -9.92
CA VAL A 72 -6.71 -18.87 -9.30
C VAL A 72 -8.03 -19.02 -10.06
N PRO A 73 -8.10 -18.85 -11.40
CA PRO A 73 -9.34 -19.05 -12.16
C PRO A 73 -9.88 -20.48 -12.07
N LEU A 74 -9.00 -21.49 -12.11
CA LEU A 74 -9.41 -22.89 -11.97
C LEU A 74 -9.96 -23.17 -10.56
N ALA A 75 -9.26 -22.70 -9.53
CA ALA A 75 -9.71 -22.85 -8.14
C ALA A 75 -11.08 -22.20 -7.93
N TYR A 76 -11.30 -21.02 -8.50
CA TYR A 76 -12.59 -20.34 -8.47
C TYR A 76 -13.68 -21.13 -9.20
N LYS A 77 -13.43 -21.62 -10.42
CA LYS A 77 -14.37 -22.48 -11.18
C LYS A 77 -14.77 -23.72 -10.39
N LEU A 78 -13.84 -24.32 -9.65
CA LEU A 78 -14.08 -25.48 -8.80
C LEU A 78 -14.71 -25.14 -7.44
N ASN A 79 -14.92 -23.86 -7.13
CA ASN A 79 -15.28 -23.37 -5.80
C ASN A 79 -14.37 -23.95 -4.70
N ALA A 80 -13.07 -23.98 -4.97
CA ALA A 80 -12.06 -24.67 -4.17
C ALA A 80 -11.05 -23.67 -3.57
N PRO A 81 -10.61 -23.86 -2.32
CA PRO A 81 -9.46 -23.13 -1.79
C PRO A 81 -8.16 -23.57 -2.50
N ILE A 82 -7.19 -22.65 -2.57
CA ILE A 82 -5.79 -22.97 -2.87
C ILE A 82 -5.06 -23.20 -1.54
N LEU A 83 -4.49 -24.39 -1.37
CA LEU A 83 -3.67 -24.78 -0.24
C LEU A 83 -2.22 -24.97 -0.67
N LEU A 84 -1.29 -24.83 0.27
CA LEU A 84 0.14 -24.96 0.03
C LEU A 84 0.71 -26.21 0.69
N THR A 85 1.61 -26.89 -0.01
CA THR A 85 2.30 -28.10 0.49
C THR A 85 3.80 -28.03 0.32
N ASN A 86 4.51 -28.83 1.10
CA ASN A 86 5.93 -29.08 0.89
C ASN A 86 6.09 -30.14 -0.22
N LYS A 87 7.31 -30.29 -0.75
CA LYS A 87 7.55 -31.21 -1.88
C LYS A 87 7.20 -32.66 -1.55
N ASP A 88 7.70 -33.14 -0.43
CA ASP A 88 7.67 -34.57 -0.09
C ASP A 88 6.67 -34.92 1.02
N THR A 89 6.14 -33.91 1.71
CA THR A 89 5.32 -34.10 2.90
C THR A 89 4.07 -33.23 2.84
N LEU A 90 2.90 -33.85 3.02
CA LEU A 90 1.66 -33.12 3.25
C LEU A 90 1.72 -32.50 4.65
N ASN A 91 1.92 -31.20 4.75
CA ASN A 91 2.01 -30.53 6.04
C ASN A 91 0.66 -30.57 6.80
N ALA A 92 0.75 -30.44 8.13
CA ALA A 92 -0.41 -30.51 9.00
C ALA A 92 -1.45 -29.40 8.73
N ASN A 93 -1.01 -28.20 8.33
CA ASN A 93 -1.92 -27.09 8.03
C ASN A 93 -2.87 -27.47 6.88
N THR A 94 -2.32 -28.04 5.80
CA THR A 94 -3.11 -28.50 4.66
C THR A 94 -3.94 -29.73 5.01
N SER A 95 -3.37 -30.76 5.64
CA SER A 95 -4.12 -31.99 5.95
C SER A 95 -5.32 -31.71 6.86
N ASN A 96 -5.18 -30.81 7.83
CA ASN A 96 -6.26 -30.38 8.72
C ASN A 96 -7.37 -29.65 7.94
N VAL A 97 -7.03 -28.79 6.98
CA VAL A 97 -8.04 -28.11 6.15
C VAL A 97 -8.77 -29.08 5.24
N LEU A 98 -8.07 -30.04 4.61
CA LEU A 98 -8.69 -31.05 3.77
C LEU A 98 -9.77 -31.82 4.53
N GLN A 99 -9.49 -32.20 5.78
CA GLN A 99 -10.45 -32.87 6.66
C GLN A 99 -11.58 -31.94 7.11
N ALA A 100 -11.25 -30.74 7.59
CA ALA A 100 -12.23 -29.78 8.12
C ALA A 100 -13.26 -29.36 7.08
N LEU A 101 -12.83 -29.13 5.84
CA LEU A 101 -13.71 -28.73 4.72
C LEU A 101 -14.37 -29.92 4.02
N LYS A 102 -14.07 -31.16 4.45
CA LYS A 102 -14.58 -32.42 3.88
C LYS A 102 -14.26 -32.55 2.39
N ILE A 103 -13.04 -32.19 2.01
CA ILE A 103 -12.56 -32.29 0.63
C ILE A 103 -12.61 -33.74 0.16
N LYS A 104 -13.03 -33.97 -1.09
CA LYS A 104 -13.04 -35.28 -1.75
C LYS A 104 -12.00 -35.35 -2.84
N THR A 105 -11.88 -34.29 -3.63
CA THR A 105 -10.97 -34.22 -4.77
C THR A 105 -9.85 -33.21 -4.53
N VAL A 106 -8.60 -33.63 -4.73
CA VAL A 106 -7.42 -32.77 -4.63
C VAL A 106 -6.80 -32.62 -6.02
N TYR A 107 -6.73 -31.38 -6.49
CA TYR A 107 -6.07 -31.01 -7.74
C TYR A 107 -4.63 -30.60 -7.44
N LEU A 108 -3.66 -31.44 -7.79
CA LEU A 108 -2.24 -31.13 -7.66
C LEU A 108 -1.80 -30.25 -8.83
N ILE A 109 -1.29 -29.06 -8.53
CA ILE A 109 -0.75 -28.15 -9.54
C ILE A 109 0.77 -28.23 -9.51
N GLY A 110 1.34 -28.74 -10.60
CA GLY A 110 2.78 -28.90 -10.78
C GLY A 110 3.26 -30.35 -10.83
N GLY A 111 4.45 -30.52 -11.39
CA GLY A 111 5.06 -31.83 -11.64
C GLY A 111 5.55 -32.53 -10.37
N THR A 112 6.04 -33.76 -10.54
CA THR A 112 6.63 -34.55 -9.43
C THR A 112 7.90 -33.93 -8.84
N GLY A 113 8.53 -33.01 -9.57
CA GLY A 113 9.68 -32.23 -9.10
C GLY A 113 9.35 -31.25 -7.98
N VAL A 114 8.09 -30.80 -7.86
CA VAL A 114 7.63 -29.83 -6.84
C VAL A 114 6.59 -30.40 -5.88
N ILE A 115 5.84 -31.42 -6.31
CA ILE A 115 4.89 -32.18 -5.47
C ILE A 115 5.10 -33.66 -5.78
N SER A 116 5.78 -34.39 -4.90
CA SER A 116 6.29 -35.73 -5.22
C SER A 116 5.18 -36.76 -5.48
N ALA A 117 5.53 -37.83 -6.20
CA ALA A 117 4.63 -38.98 -6.41
C ALA A 117 4.28 -39.69 -5.08
N ASN A 118 5.19 -39.65 -4.11
CA ASN A 118 4.93 -40.17 -2.77
C ASN A 118 3.80 -39.39 -2.09
N GLN A 119 3.81 -38.06 -2.16
CA GLN A 119 2.74 -37.24 -1.59
C GLN A 119 1.39 -37.49 -2.28
N GLU A 120 1.39 -37.63 -3.62
CA GLU A 120 0.18 -38.03 -4.35
C GLU A 120 -0.37 -39.38 -3.86
N THR A 121 0.52 -40.34 -3.59
CA THR A 121 0.16 -41.65 -3.05
C THR A 121 -0.40 -41.55 -1.63
N GLN A 122 0.18 -40.70 -0.77
CA GLN A 122 -0.34 -40.42 0.57
C GLN A 122 -1.78 -39.88 0.52
N LEU A 123 -2.06 -38.95 -0.39
CA LEU A 123 -3.42 -38.41 -0.58
C LEU A 123 -4.40 -39.49 -1.06
N LYS A 124 -4.02 -40.34 -2.02
CA LYS A 124 -4.87 -41.45 -2.48
C LYS A 124 -5.14 -42.47 -1.37
N ASN A 125 -4.12 -42.80 -0.56
CA ASN A 125 -4.27 -43.70 0.58
C ASN A 125 -5.19 -43.11 1.66
N ALA A 126 -5.18 -41.79 1.83
CA ALA A 126 -6.14 -41.05 2.65
C ALA A 126 -7.54 -40.91 2.00
N ARG A 127 -7.81 -41.65 0.91
CA ARG A 127 -9.11 -41.76 0.21
C ARG A 127 -9.56 -40.50 -0.54
N TYR A 128 -8.65 -39.56 -0.82
CA TYR A 128 -8.94 -38.47 -1.76
C TYR A 128 -8.86 -38.96 -3.21
N THR A 129 -9.75 -38.45 -4.07
CA THR A 129 -9.56 -38.50 -5.52
C THR A 129 -8.49 -37.48 -5.89
N VAL A 130 -7.41 -37.89 -6.54
CA VAL A 130 -6.30 -36.99 -6.85
C VAL A 130 -6.15 -36.82 -8.36
N LYS A 131 -6.19 -35.57 -8.83
CA LYS A 131 -5.95 -35.20 -10.23
C LYS A 131 -4.74 -34.28 -10.30
N ARG A 132 -3.71 -34.66 -11.05
CA ARG A 132 -2.54 -33.81 -11.27
C ARG A 132 -2.65 -33.05 -12.58
N ILE A 133 -2.42 -31.74 -12.52
CA ILE A 133 -2.31 -30.85 -13.66
C ILE A 133 -0.87 -30.34 -13.67
N ALA A 134 -0.07 -30.84 -14.62
CA ALA A 134 1.36 -30.54 -14.69
C ALA A 134 1.86 -30.60 -16.12
N GLY A 135 2.65 -29.61 -16.49
CA GLY A 135 3.40 -29.54 -17.74
C GLY A 135 4.87 -29.87 -17.60
N GLN A 136 5.60 -29.80 -18.71
CA GLN A 136 7.07 -29.89 -18.71
C GLN A 136 7.71 -28.68 -18.01
N ASP A 137 7.05 -27.54 -18.09
CA ASP A 137 7.45 -26.30 -17.45
C ASP A 137 6.22 -25.50 -16.99
N ARG A 138 6.45 -24.28 -16.50
CA ARG A 138 5.40 -23.36 -16.04
C ARG A 138 4.44 -22.94 -17.14
N TYR A 139 4.91 -22.85 -18.39
CA TYR A 139 4.10 -22.43 -19.54
C TYR A 139 3.14 -23.55 -19.94
N ASP A 140 3.64 -24.78 -20.06
CA ASP A 140 2.81 -25.96 -20.34
C ASP A 140 1.85 -26.26 -19.18
N THR A 141 2.27 -26.06 -17.93
CA THR A 141 1.37 -26.18 -16.76
C THR A 141 0.23 -25.16 -16.83
N ALA A 142 0.51 -23.89 -17.14
CA ALA A 142 -0.51 -22.86 -17.30
C ALA A 142 -1.51 -23.19 -18.42
N ILE A 143 -1.05 -23.72 -19.56
CA ILE A 143 -1.94 -24.17 -20.64
C ILE A 143 -2.82 -25.35 -20.22
N LYS A 144 -2.29 -26.31 -19.46
CA LYS A 144 -3.11 -27.41 -18.94
C LYS A 144 -4.14 -26.94 -17.92
N ILE A 145 -3.82 -25.94 -17.11
CA ILE A 145 -4.80 -25.28 -16.23
C ILE A 145 -5.86 -24.55 -17.07
N ALA A 146 -5.46 -23.82 -18.10
CA ALA A 146 -6.37 -23.11 -18.99
C ALA A 146 -7.35 -24.06 -19.71
N ALA A 147 -6.90 -25.25 -20.11
CA ALA A 147 -7.75 -26.26 -20.71
C ALA A 147 -8.87 -26.76 -19.77
N GLU A 148 -8.64 -26.77 -18.45
CA GLU A 148 -9.65 -27.15 -17.46
C GLU A 148 -10.77 -26.10 -17.30
N LEU A 149 -10.54 -24.85 -17.76
CA LEU A 149 -11.57 -23.82 -17.80
C LEU A 149 -12.58 -24.03 -18.94
N GLY A 150 -12.22 -24.80 -19.98
CA GLY A 150 -13.09 -25.10 -21.12
C GLY A 150 -12.99 -24.04 -22.21
N ALA A 151 -14.08 -23.83 -22.96
CA ALA A 151 -14.14 -22.83 -24.02
C ALA A 151 -14.20 -21.42 -23.43
N VAL A 152 -13.37 -20.52 -23.95
CA VAL A 152 -13.24 -19.13 -23.46
C VAL A 152 -13.13 -18.15 -24.63
N HIS A 153 -13.42 -16.87 -24.35
CA HIS A 153 -13.36 -15.77 -25.32
C HIS A 153 -12.39 -14.66 -24.92
N GLU A 154 -12.08 -14.55 -23.63
CA GLU A 154 -11.13 -13.59 -23.08
C GLU A 154 -9.99 -14.33 -22.40
N ILE A 155 -8.76 -13.82 -22.51
CA ILE A 155 -7.58 -14.35 -21.81
C ILE A 155 -6.76 -13.21 -21.20
N ALA A 156 -6.07 -13.49 -20.10
CA ALA A 156 -5.00 -12.64 -19.59
C ALA A 156 -3.64 -13.28 -19.91
N VAL A 157 -2.67 -12.48 -20.35
CA VAL A 157 -1.31 -12.92 -20.66
C VAL A 157 -0.34 -12.20 -19.74
N THR A 158 0.47 -12.96 -19.01
CA THR A 158 1.51 -12.43 -18.12
C THR A 158 2.85 -13.07 -18.40
N THR A 159 3.94 -12.46 -17.94
CA THR A 159 5.24 -13.11 -17.96
C THR A 159 5.22 -14.34 -17.04
N GLY A 160 5.88 -15.42 -17.45
CA GLY A 160 6.16 -16.56 -16.57
C GLY A 160 7.44 -16.38 -15.76
N SER A 161 8.20 -15.31 -15.97
CA SER A 161 9.50 -15.07 -15.31
C SER A 161 9.37 -14.38 -13.96
N ASP A 162 8.19 -13.85 -13.64
CA ASP A 162 7.86 -13.22 -12.36
C ASP A 162 6.42 -13.60 -11.96
N TYR A 163 6.02 -13.28 -10.72
CA TYR A 163 4.73 -13.68 -10.15
C TYR A 163 3.72 -12.54 -10.03
N ALA A 164 4.17 -11.30 -9.84
CA ALA A 164 3.30 -10.21 -9.37
C ALA A 164 2.12 -9.91 -10.33
N ASP A 165 2.37 -9.94 -11.64
CA ASP A 165 1.34 -9.67 -12.65
C ASP A 165 0.25 -10.75 -12.68
N ALA A 166 0.64 -12.02 -12.58
CA ALA A 166 -0.31 -13.14 -12.54
C ALA A 166 -1.15 -13.14 -11.24
N LEU A 167 -0.53 -12.77 -10.11
CA LEU A 167 -1.25 -12.64 -8.84
C LEU A 167 -2.20 -11.45 -8.85
N SER A 168 -1.81 -10.35 -9.50
CA SER A 168 -2.62 -9.13 -9.63
C SER A 168 -3.87 -9.37 -10.46
N ILE A 169 -3.73 -10.02 -11.63
CA ILE A 169 -4.87 -10.30 -12.51
C ILE A 169 -5.70 -11.51 -12.05
N GLY A 170 -5.16 -12.37 -11.19
CA GLY A 170 -5.78 -13.63 -10.76
C GLY A 170 -7.24 -13.53 -10.30
N PRO A 171 -7.60 -12.64 -9.36
CA PRO A 171 -8.98 -12.48 -8.91
C PRO A 171 -9.94 -12.03 -10.03
N ILE A 172 -9.53 -11.07 -10.85
CA ILE A 172 -10.31 -10.59 -12.00
C ILE A 172 -10.45 -11.72 -13.04
N ALA A 173 -9.38 -12.47 -13.26
CA ALA A 173 -9.37 -13.63 -14.15
C ALA A 173 -10.36 -14.70 -13.70
N ALA A 174 -10.44 -14.94 -12.40
CA ALA A 174 -11.45 -15.80 -11.80
C ALA A 174 -12.88 -15.28 -12.01
N LEU A 175 -13.14 -14.00 -11.72
CA LEU A 175 -14.46 -13.38 -11.88
C LEU A 175 -14.96 -13.40 -13.32
N LYS A 176 -14.07 -13.18 -14.29
CA LYS A 176 -14.37 -13.23 -15.74
C LYS A 176 -14.25 -14.63 -16.35
N GLN A 177 -13.89 -15.63 -15.55
CA GLN A 177 -13.58 -17.00 -16.01
C GLN A 177 -12.56 -17.06 -17.17
N MET A 178 -11.63 -16.10 -17.22
CA MET A 178 -10.56 -16.08 -18.21
C MET A 178 -9.32 -16.86 -17.71
N PRO A 179 -8.64 -17.64 -18.57
CA PRO A 179 -7.37 -18.25 -18.23
C PRO A 179 -6.27 -17.20 -18.13
N ILE A 180 -5.29 -17.49 -17.29
CA ILE A 180 -4.00 -16.80 -17.29
C ILE A 180 -3.02 -17.64 -18.12
N ILE A 181 -2.53 -17.05 -19.20
CA ILE A 181 -1.54 -17.64 -20.10
C ILE A 181 -0.18 -17.05 -19.76
N LEU A 182 0.79 -17.92 -19.46
CA LEU A 182 2.17 -17.49 -19.19
C LEU A 182 3.00 -17.51 -20.48
N VAL A 183 3.82 -16.47 -20.67
CA VAL A 183 4.76 -16.37 -21.81
C VAL A 183 6.15 -15.94 -21.36
N SER A 184 7.15 -16.22 -22.20
CA SER A 184 8.46 -15.57 -22.08
C SER A 184 8.42 -14.21 -22.79
N LYS A 185 9.37 -13.33 -22.49
CA LYS A 185 9.43 -11.97 -23.07
C LYS A 185 9.27 -11.94 -24.58
N ASP A 186 10.02 -12.77 -25.29
CA ASP A 186 10.14 -12.70 -26.75
C ASP A 186 9.56 -13.91 -27.49
N GLN A 187 9.07 -14.92 -26.77
CA GLN A 187 8.60 -16.17 -27.36
C GLN A 187 7.35 -16.71 -26.65
N ILE A 188 6.42 -17.26 -27.46
CA ILE A 188 5.36 -18.16 -27.00
C ILE A 188 5.75 -19.60 -27.33
N THR A 189 5.33 -20.55 -26.51
CA THR A 189 5.60 -21.97 -26.75
C THR A 189 4.62 -22.55 -27.78
N ASN A 190 4.95 -23.70 -28.37
CA ASN A 190 4.02 -24.43 -29.24
C ASN A 190 2.72 -24.82 -28.51
N GLY A 191 2.79 -25.05 -27.19
CA GLY A 191 1.62 -25.31 -26.36
C GLY A 191 0.67 -24.11 -26.31
N VAL A 192 1.22 -22.91 -26.12
CA VAL A 192 0.44 -21.66 -26.17
C VAL A 192 -0.18 -21.48 -27.56
N GLN A 193 0.61 -21.63 -28.63
CA GLN A 193 0.10 -21.48 -30.00
C GLN A 193 -1.04 -22.47 -30.30
N SER A 194 -0.90 -23.72 -29.88
CA SER A 194 -1.92 -24.76 -30.10
C SER A 194 -3.19 -24.47 -29.30
N TYR A 195 -3.05 -24.00 -28.06
CA TYR A 195 -4.18 -23.59 -27.23
C TYR A 195 -4.95 -22.44 -27.89
N LEU A 196 -4.27 -21.39 -28.33
CA LEU A 196 -4.91 -20.25 -29.01
C LEU A 196 -5.69 -20.68 -30.26
N SER A 197 -5.11 -21.55 -31.10
CA SER A 197 -5.78 -22.07 -32.29
C SER A 197 -7.02 -22.94 -31.99
N SER A 198 -7.13 -23.48 -30.77
CA SER A 198 -8.28 -24.29 -30.33
C SER A 198 -9.41 -23.50 -29.68
N GLN A 199 -9.20 -22.20 -29.43
CA GLN A 199 -10.14 -21.34 -28.74
C GLN A 199 -10.67 -20.24 -29.66
N SER A 200 -11.81 -19.65 -29.34
CA SER A 200 -12.39 -18.52 -30.06
C SER A 200 -12.12 -17.23 -29.30
N ILE A 201 -10.84 -16.90 -29.11
CA ILE A 201 -10.42 -15.71 -28.36
C ILE A 201 -10.74 -14.45 -29.15
N THR A 202 -11.49 -13.55 -28.53
CA THR A 202 -11.87 -12.24 -29.10
C THR A 202 -11.16 -11.09 -28.42
N THR A 203 -10.67 -11.26 -27.20
CA THR A 203 -9.97 -10.22 -26.43
C THR A 203 -8.80 -10.83 -25.66
N THR A 204 -7.66 -10.13 -25.68
CA THR A 204 -6.48 -10.55 -24.93
C THR A 204 -5.94 -9.39 -24.11
N TYR A 205 -5.85 -9.53 -22.79
CA TYR A 205 -5.20 -8.53 -21.93
C TYR A 205 -3.74 -8.91 -21.71
N ILE A 206 -2.82 -8.11 -22.26
CA ILE A 206 -1.38 -8.25 -22.06
C ILE A 206 -0.97 -7.43 -20.84
N ILE A 207 -0.51 -8.09 -19.77
CA ILE A 207 -0.07 -7.41 -18.55
C ILE A 207 1.43 -7.16 -18.62
N GLY A 208 1.82 -5.90 -18.60
CA GLY A 208 3.21 -5.46 -18.70
C GLY A 208 3.52 -4.71 -19.99
N ASP A 209 4.60 -3.93 -19.98
CA ASP A 209 5.08 -3.21 -21.16
C ASP A 209 5.92 -4.12 -22.10
N GLN A 210 6.44 -3.54 -23.19
CA GLN A 210 7.29 -4.24 -24.16
C GLN A 210 8.61 -4.79 -23.57
N SER A 211 9.06 -4.26 -22.43
CA SER A 211 10.26 -4.75 -21.75
C SER A 211 10.02 -6.10 -21.05
N ILE A 212 8.77 -6.36 -20.67
CA ILE A 212 8.30 -7.59 -20.00
C ILE A 212 7.76 -8.60 -21.02
N ILE A 213 6.91 -8.16 -21.96
CA ILE A 213 6.32 -8.96 -23.05
C ILE A 213 6.43 -8.13 -24.33
N SER A 214 7.33 -8.50 -25.24
CA SER A 214 7.59 -7.71 -26.45
C SER A 214 6.39 -7.68 -27.39
N ASP A 215 6.33 -6.66 -28.25
CA ASP A 215 5.24 -6.52 -29.22
C ASP A 215 5.20 -7.69 -30.22
N THR A 216 6.36 -8.31 -30.49
CA THR A 216 6.44 -9.56 -31.27
C THR A 216 5.64 -10.69 -30.65
N VAL A 217 5.58 -10.77 -29.31
CA VAL A 217 4.75 -11.75 -28.60
C VAL A 217 3.31 -11.28 -28.53
N ALA A 218 3.05 -10.03 -28.14
CA ALA A 218 1.70 -9.48 -28.02
C ALA A 218 0.89 -9.58 -29.33
N ASN A 219 1.54 -9.29 -30.47
CA ASN A 219 0.91 -9.35 -31.80
C ASN A 219 0.57 -10.76 -32.28
N LYS A 220 0.93 -11.82 -31.55
CA LYS A 220 0.49 -13.20 -31.83
C LYS A 220 -0.89 -13.51 -31.24
N PHE A 221 -1.39 -12.65 -30.36
CA PHE A 221 -2.69 -12.81 -29.73
C PHE A 221 -3.75 -11.99 -30.47
N SER A 222 -5.00 -12.45 -30.40
CA SER A 222 -6.14 -11.76 -31.00
C SER A 222 -6.54 -10.56 -30.14
N ASN A 223 -6.64 -9.39 -30.77
CA ASN A 223 -7.03 -8.11 -30.16
C ASN A 223 -6.31 -7.84 -28.82
N PRO A 224 -4.98 -7.67 -28.83
CA PRO A 224 -4.22 -7.44 -27.61
C PRO A 224 -4.43 -6.02 -27.07
N GLU A 225 -4.90 -5.94 -25.83
CA GLU A 225 -5.02 -4.72 -25.04
C GLU A 225 -3.96 -4.76 -23.93
N ARG A 226 -3.10 -3.76 -23.89
CA ARG A 226 -1.94 -3.78 -23.00
C ARG A 226 -2.18 -2.93 -21.75
N ILE A 227 -2.10 -3.55 -20.58
CA ILE A 227 -2.17 -2.87 -19.28
C ILE A 227 -0.74 -2.72 -18.76
N THR A 228 -0.31 -1.48 -18.52
CA THR A 228 1.10 -1.16 -18.24
C THR A 228 1.27 -0.41 -16.93
N GLY A 229 2.53 -0.30 -16.49
CA GLY A 229 2.95 0.37 -15.27
C GLY A 229 4.45 0.13 -15.09
N LYS A 230 5.18 1.15 -14.59
CA LYS A 230 6.66 1.11 -14.54
C LYS A 230 7.17 -0.01 -13.65
N GLU A 231 6.40 -0.35 -12.63
CA GLU A 231 6.70 -1.42 -11.69
C GLU A 231 5.44 -2.23 -11.32
N LYS A 232 5.61 -3.30 -10.51
CA LYS A 232 4.56 -4.29 -10.22
C LYS A 232 3.35 -3.72 -9.46
N TYR A 233 3.51 -2.74 -8.58
CA TYR A 233 2.41 -2.12 -7.84
C TYR A 233 1.63 -1.13 -8.72
N GLU A 234 2.32 -0.35 -9.57
CA GLU A 234 1.71 0.43 -10.64
C GLU A 234 0.86 -0.43 -11.58
N ARG A 235 1.39 -1.58 -12.03
CA ARG A 235 0.62 -2.52 -12.85
C ARG A 235 -0.54 -3.15 -12.09
N ASN A 236 -0.37 -3.45 -10.80
CA ASN A 236 -1.47 -3.91 -9.96
C ASN A 236 -2.60 -2.87 -9.96
N VAL A 237 -2.29 -1.60 -9.71
CA VAL A 237 -3.28 -0.50 -9.74
C VAL A 237 -3.92 -0.33 -11.12
N ALA A 238 -3.14 -0.34 -12.20
CA ALA A 238 -3.66 -0.21 -13.56
C ALA A 238 -4.62 -1.36 -13.94
N ILE A 239 -4.33 -2.58 -13.47
CA ILE A 239 -5.26 -3.72 -13.60
C ILE A 239 -6.55 -3.45 -12.83
N LEU A 240 -6.46 -2.96 -11.60
CA LEU A 240 -7.64 -2.69 -10.79
C LEU A 240 -8.51 -1.56 -11.37
N ASP A 241 -7.90 -0.54 -11.96
CA ASP A 241 -8.59 0.57 -12.63
C ASP A 241 -9.30 0.12 -13.91
N GLU A 242 -8.59 -0.60 -14.80
CA GLU A 242 -9.17 -1.16 -16.03
C GLU A 242 -10.40 -2.03 -15.74
N PHE A 243 -10.31 -2.85 -14.68
CA PHE A 243 -11.37 -3.77 -14.31
C PHE A 243 -12.21 -3.27 -13.13
N TRP A 244 -12.25 -1.95 -12.88
CA TRP A 244 -12.94 -1.37 -11.74
C TRP A 244 -14.37 -1.89 -11.60
N SER A 245 -15.12 -1.97 -12.70
CA SER A 245 -16.52 -2.43 -12.71
C SER A 245 -16.72 -3.95 -12.54
N THR A 246 -15.65 -4.74 -12.53
CA THR A 246 -15.71 -6.22 -12.48
C THR A 246 -15.78 -6.76 -11.05
N PHE A 247 -15.35 -5.99 -10.05
CA PHE A 247 -15.32 -6.40 -8.65
C PHE A 247 -16.03 -5.38 -7.74
N ASP A 248 -16.43 -5.82 -6.55
CA ASP A 248 -16.97 -4.97 -5.49
C ASP A 248 -15.83 -4.22 -4.80
N GLN A 249 -15.81 -2.90 -4.96
CA GLN A 249 -14.76 -2.02 -4.42
C GLN A 249 -14.80 -1.95 -2.89
N SER A 250 -15.87 -2.43 -2.24
CA SER A 250 -15.93 -2.60 -0.78
C SER A 250 -15.26 -3.90 -0.30
N LYS A 251 -14.79 -4.76 -1.21
CA LYS A 251 -14.20 -6.09 -0.92
C LYS A 251 -12.73 -6.18 -1.31
N VAL A 252 -11.96 -5.12 -1.03
CA VAL A 252 -10.52 -5.14 -1.26
C VAL A 252 -9.83 -6.04 -0.24
N CYS A 253 -8.94 -6.89 -0.75
CA CYS A 253 -8.03 -7.68 0.06
C CYS A 253 -6.60 -7.20 -0.16
N PHE A 254 -5.81 -7.07 0.90
CA PHE A 254 -4.39 -6.71 0.83
C PHE A 254 -3.49 -7.94 0.97
N ALA A 255 -2.45 -7.99 0.15
CA ALA A 255 -1.35 -8.95 0.29
C ALA A 255 -0.01 -8.26 0.00
N THR A 256 1.08 -8.79 0.56
CA THR A 256 2.40 -8.24 0.24
C THR A 256 2.76 -8.53 -1.21
N GLY A 257 3.28 -7.53 -1.94
CA GLY A 257 3.85 -7.74 -3.27
C GLY A 257 5.31 -8.22 -3.24
N GLU A 258 5.92 -8.33 -2.05
CA GLU A 258 7.31 -8.77 -1.86
C GLU A 258 7.44 -10.31 -1.78
N ASN A 259 6.32 -11.03 -1.84
CA ASN A 259 6.27 -12.49 -1.90
C ASN A 259 4.99 -12.95 -2.63
N PHE A 260 4.88 -14.24 -2.93
CA PHE A 260 3.80 -14.76 -3.79
C PHE A 260 2.68 -15.51 -3.04
N ALA A 261 3.02 -16.17 -1.94
CA ALA A 261 2.20 -17.26 -1.40
C ALA A 261 0.84 -16.79 -0.86
N ASP A 262 0.84 -15.66 -0.15
CA ASP A 262 -0.37 -15.13 0.50
C ASP A 262 -1.36 -14.58 -0.54
N ALA A 263 -0.88 -13.85 -1.55
CA ALA A 263 -1.70 -13.38 -2.66
C ALA A 263 -2.23 -14.52 -3.54
N LEU A 264 -1.44 -15.58 -3.75
CA LEU A 264 -1.88 -16.77 -4.49
C LEU A 264 -3.06 -17.47 -3.80
N ALA A 265 -2.92 -17.77 -2.50
CA ALA A 265 -3.99 -18.41 -1.73
C ALA A 265 -5.19 -17.46 -1.56
N GLY A 266 -4.91 -16.18 -1.32
CA GLY A 266 -5.89 -15.12 -1.12
C GLY A 266 -6.67 -14.75 -2.37
N GLY A 267 -6.11 -14.94 -3.57
CA GLY A 267 -6.72 -14.52 -4.83
C GLY A 267 -8.07 -15.20 -5.09
N VAL A 268 -8.17 -16.51 -4.82
CA VAL A 268 -9.44 -17.23 -4.95
C VAL A 268 -10.45 -16.86 -3.85
N TYR A 269 -9.97 -16.55 -2.64
CA TYR A 269 -10.83 -16.01 -1.58
C TYR A 269 -11.41 -14.65 -2.00
N ALA A 270 -10.57 -13.74 -2.51
CA ALA A 270 -10.97 -12.40 -2.93
C ALA A 270 -12.04 -12.49 -4.03
N ALA A 271 -11.79 -13.26 -5.09
CA ALA A 271 -12.77 -13.51 -6.15
C ALA A 271 -14.06 -14.13 -5.61
N LYS A 272 -13.98 -15.10 -4.69
CA LYS A 272 -15.16 -15.71 -4.03
C LYS A 272 -16.00 -14.70 -3.25
N LYS A 273 -15.39 -13.65 -2.71
CA LYS A 273 -16.10 -12.54 -2.04
C LYS A 273 -16.57 -11.45 -3.01
N GLY A 274 -16.38 -11.64 -4.32
CA GLY A 274 -16.68 -10.64 -5.35
C GLY A 274 -15.65 -9.51 -5.42
N GLY A 275 -14.53 -9.63 -4.70
CA GLY A 275 -13.50 -8.61 -4.57
C GLY A 275 -12.23 -8.93 -5.34
N THR A 276 -11.16 -8.22 -4.99
CA THR A 276 -9.84 -8.33 -5.65
C THR A 276 -8.70 -8.27 -4.63
N VAL A 277 -7.46 -8.48 -5.12
CA VAL A 277 -6.24 -8.37 -4.32
C VAL A 277 -5.44 -7.15 -4.77
N MET A 278 -5.19 -6.26 -3.82
CA MET A 278 -4.24 -5.17 -3.98
C MET A 278 -2.90 -5.56 -3.35
N LEU A 279 -1.84 -5.47 -4.15
CA LEU A 279 -0.48 -5.73 -3.67
C LEU A 279 0.07 -4.48 -3.00
N ILE A 280 0.62 -4.64 -1.80
CA ILE A 280 1.21 -3.54 -1.01
C ILE A 280 2.59 -3.93 -0.48
N LYS A 281 3.34 -2.93 0.01
CA LYS A 281 4.60 -3.12 0.76
C LYS A 281 4.70 -2.07 1.87
N ASN A 282 5.64 -2.26 2.80
CA ASN A 282 5.84 -1.40 3.97
C ASN A 282 5.91 0.09 3.61
N ASP A 283 6.64 0.42 2.55
CA ASP A 283 6.65 1.76 1.97
C ASP A 283 5.59 1.81 0.86
N LEU A 284 4.35 2.15 1.23
CA LEU A 284 3.22 2.10 0.30
C LEU A 284 3.54 2.87 -0.99
N PRO A 285 3.50 2.22 -2.17
CA PRO A 285 3.77 2.90 -3.43
C PRO A 285 2.79 4.05 -3.66
N VAL A 286 3.28 5.16 -4.24
CA VAL A 286 2.48 6.38 -4.47
C VAL A 286 1.21 6.06 -5.26
N ASN A 287 1.33 5.35 -6.38
CA ASN A 287 0.18 4.99 -7.21
C ASN A 287 -0.85 4.12 -6.47
N THR A 288 -0.39 3.28 -5.53
CA THR A 288 -1.29 2.49 -4.67
C THR A 288 -1.98 3.37 -3.63
N CYS A 289 -1.27 4.34 -3.06
CA CYS A 289 -1.83 5.34 -2.15
C CYS A 289 -2.88 6.19 -2.86
N ASP A 290 -2.56 6.71 -4.05
CA ASP A 290 -3.47 7.52 -4.86
C ASP A 290 -4.72 6.72 -5.20
N TYR A 291 -4.57 5.48 -5.67
CA TYR A 291 -5.71 4.62 -5.97
C TYR A 291 -6.59 4.36 -4.75
N LEU A 292 -6.02 4.14 -3.56
CA LEU A 292 -6.77 4.00 -2.31
C LEU A 292 -7.54 5.28 -1.96
N ASN A 293 -7.01 6.46 -2.26
CA ASN A 293 -7.69 7.73 -2.06
C ASN A 293 -8.89 7.90 -3.01
N HIS A 294 -8.80 7.36 -4.23
CA HIS A 294 -9.92 7.34 -5.18
C HIS A 294 -11.04 6.35 -4.77
N MET A 295 -10.71 5.30 -4.02
CA MET A 295 -11.71 4.38 -3.44
C MET A 295 -12.49 5.10 -2.33
N THR A 296 -13.68 5.63 -2.64
CA THR A 296 -14.58 6.30 -1.68
C THR A 296 -14.73 5.46 -0.40
N SER A 297 -14.11 5.91 0.69
CA SER A 297 -14.03 5.27 2.02
C SER A 297 -14.00 3.74 2.03
N LEU A 298 -12.79 3.15 2.10
CA LEU A 298 -12.59 1.73 2.38
C LEU A 298 -13.06 1.39 3.80
N ASN A 299 -14.34 1.05 3.97
CA ASN A 299 -14.97 0.79 5.28
C ASN A 299 -14.59 -0.54 5.91
N SER A 300 -14.13 -1.50 5.10
CA SER A 300 -13.64 -2.80 5.57
C SER A 300 -12.69 -3.39 4.55
N TYR A 301 -11.71 -4.16 5.02
CA TYR A 301 -10.80 -4.90 4.15
C TYR A 301 -10.28 -6.17 4.82
N THR A 302 -9.87 -7.12 3.99
CA THR A 302 -9.21 -8.36 4.44
C THR A 302 -7.71 -8.26 4.18
N VAL A 303 -6.88 -8.77 5.09
CA VAL A 303 -5.41 -8.79 4.95
C VAL A 303 -4.94 -10.22 4.95
N PHE A 304 -4.14 -10.60 3.95
CA PHE A 304 -3.48 -11.89 3.88
C PHE A 304 -2.03 -11.74 4.31
N GLY A 305 -1.62 -12.54 5.30
CA GLY A 305 -0.26 -12.53 5.83
C GLY A 305 -0.13 -11.84 7.19
N GLY A 306 0.92 -12.25 7.93
CA GLY A 306 1.20 -11.79 9.29
C GLY A 306 1.86 -10.40 9.35
N GLU A 307 2.20 -9.97 10.56
CA GLU A 307 2.85 -8.67 10.83
C GLU A 307 4.16 -8.46 10.06
N GLY A 308 4.94 -9.53 9.84
CA GLY A 308 6.18 -9.44 9.06
C GLY A 308 5.97 -9.21 7.56
N ALA A 309 4.80 -9.55 7.02
CA ALA A 309 4.45 -9.33 5.62
C ALA A 309 3.74 -7.98 5.41
N ILE A 310 2.79 -7.67 6.30
CA ILE A 310 2.04 -6.42 6.31
C ILE A 310 1.91 -5.97 7.77
N PRO A 311 2.74 -5.01 8.23
CA PRO A 311 2.66 -4.47 9.58
C PRO A 311 1.33 -3.76 9.84
N SER A 312 0.81 -3.87 11.06
CA SER A 312 -0.40 -3.16 11.47
C SER A 312 -0.25 -1.63 11.39
N SER A 313 0.97 -1.09 11.51
CA SER A 313 1.24 0.34 11.29
C SER A 313 0.91 0.79 9.85
N LEU A 314 1.17 -0.05 8.85
CA LEU A 314 0.80 0.23 7.46
C LEU A 314 -0.72 0.20 7.27
N LEU A 315 -1.42 -0.70 7.95
CA LEU A 315 -2.90 -0.77 7.90
C LEU A 315 -3.55 0.45 8.58
N LEU A 316 -2.96 0.91 9.68
CA LEU A 316 -3.34 2.18 10.32
C LEU A 316 -3.10 3.37 9.38
N TYR A 317 -1.98 3.37 8.65
CA TYR A 317 -1.72 4.37 7.61
C TYR A 317 -2.82 4.35 6.54
N ILE A 318 -3.10 3.20 5.92
CA ILE A 318 -4.14 3.05 4.89
C ILE A 318 -5.52 3.52 5.39
N SER A 319 -5.92 3.09 6.60
CA SER A 319 -7.21 3.49 7.17
C SER A 319 -7.33 4.98 7.51
N SER A 320 -6.21 5.66 7.74
CA SER A 320 -6.20 7.11 7.95
C SER A 320 -6.30 7.92 6.64
N HIS A 321 -5.92 7.34 5.49
CA HIS A 321 -5.90 8.01 4.17
C HIS A 321 -7.22 7.91 3.40
N THR A 322 -8.04 6.89 3.64
CA THR A 322 -9.38 6.77 3.03
C THR A 322 -10.44 7.69 3.66
N ARG A 323 -9.98 8.65 4.48
CA ARG A 323 -10.78 9.70 5.09
C ARG A 323 -10.78 10.92 4.17
N THR A 324 -11.95 11.43 3.82
CA THR A 324 -12.07 12.80 3.33
C THR A 324 -11.53 13.73 4.43
N PRO A 325 -10.50 14.56 4.20
CA PRO A 325 -10.01 15.47 5.22
C PRO A 325 -11.07 16.55 5.45
N SER A 326 -11.95 16.30 6.41
CA SER A 326 -12.90 17.29 6.93
C SER A 326 -12.37 17.82 8.25
N THR A 327 -11.26 18.54 8.22
CA THR A 327 -10.88 19.42 9.33
C THR A 327 -10.13 20.61 8.75
N THR A 328 -10.58 21.83 9.06
CA THR A 328 -9.71 23.00 9.17
C THR A 328 -8.41 22.56 9.86
N LEU A 329 -7.26 22.71 9.18
CA LEU A 329 -5.97 22.42 9.80
C LEU A 329 -5.82 23.28 11.06
N ASP A 330 -5.48 22.64 12.16
CA ASP A 330 -5.01 23.34 13.35
C ASP A 330 -3.53 23.66 13.14
N PHE A 331 -3.18 24.94 13.08
CA PHE A 331 -1.79 25.40 12.95
C PHE A 331 -1.07 25.48 14.30
N GLY A 332 -1.77 25.12 15.37
CA GLY A 332 -1.28 25.21 16.71
C GLY A 332 -1.54 26.56 17.33
N THR A 333 -1.12 26.68 18.58
CA THR A 333 -1.27 27.88 19.39
C THR A 333 -0.13 27.92 20.37
N LEU A 334 0.63 29.01 20.34
CA LEU A 334 1.59 29.34 21.39
C LEU A 334 0.90 30.13 22.52
N SER A 335 0.91 29.58 23.74
CA SER A 335 0.44 30.25 24.95
C SER A 335 1.54 30.23 26.01
N GLY A 336 2.19 31.38 26.23
CA GLY A 336 3.38 31.47 27.07
C GLY A 336 4.53 30.64 26.46
N GLN A 337 5.09 29.72 27.25
CA GLN A 337 6.14 28.78 26.80
C GLN A 337 5.56 27.51 26.15
N ASN A 338 4.25 27.32 26.11
CA ASN A 338 3.66 26.07 25.62
C ASN A 338 3.06 26.25 24.23
N TYR A 339 3.67 25.61 23.24
CA TYR A 339 3.09 25.42 21.93
C TYR A 339 2.26 24.14 21.93
N THR A 340 1.03 24.21 21.41
CA THR A 340 0.12 23.07 21.31
C THR A 340 -0.48 23.00 19.92
N ASN A 341 -0.73 21.79 19.41
CA ASN A 341 -1.40 21.56 18.14
C ASN A 341 -2.34 20.33 18.28
N ASN A 342 -3.65 20.57 18.15
CA ASN A 342 -4.65 19.53 18.36
C ASN A 342 -4.72 18.54 17.19
N TYR A 343 -4.37 18.96 15.96
CA TYR A 343 -4.37 18.06 14.80
C TYR A 343 -3.31 16.95 14.96
N PHE A 344 -2.09 17.32 15.32
CA PHE A 344 -0.99 16.37 15.56
C PHE A 344 -0.97 15.82 17.00
N ASN A 345 -1.91 16.25 17.85
CA ASN A 345 -1.92 16.00 19.29
C ASN A 345 -0.56 16.31 19.94
N LEU A 346 0.07 17.40 19.50
CA LEU A 346 1.43 17.76 19.82
C LEU A 346 1.45 18.86 20.88
N SER A 347 2.33 18.74 21.87
CA SER A 347 2.70 19.84 22.74
C SER A 347 4.21 19.96 22.87
N ILE A 348 4.73 21.18 22.90
CA ILE A 348 6.16 21.49 23.03
C ILE A 348 6.31 22.63 24.06
N THR A 349 7.27 22.52 24.98
CA THR A 349 7.66 23.61 25.87
C THR A 349 8.90 24.30 25.32
N ILE A 350 8.78 25.59 25.05
CA ILE A 350 9.79 26.46 24.47
C ILE A 350 10.45 27.25 25.60
N PRO A 351 11.78 27.17 25.79
CA PRO A 351 12.47 27.89 26.85
C PRO A 351 12.31 29.40 26.74
N ASP A 352 12.30 30.08 27.90
CA ASP A 352 12.27 31.54 27.96
C ASP A 352 13.43 32.17 27.15
N GLY A 353 13.11 33.22 26.38
CA GLY A 353 14.09 33.96 25.56
C GLY A 353 14.29 33.41 24.15
N TRP A 354 13.64 32.30 23.78
CA TRP A 354 13.55 31.86 22.40
C TRP A 354 12.55 32.69 21.62
N GLN A 355 12.91 33.04 20.39
CA GLN A 355 11.99 33.66 19.44
C GLN A 355 11.25 32.56 18.69
N THR A 356 9.96 32.78 18.46
CA THR A 356 9.07 31.84 17.78
C THR A 356 8.34 32.56 16.66
N GLU A 357 8.24 31.91 15.52
CA GLU A 357 7.38 32.35 14.43
C GLU A 357 6.27 31.30 14.28
N ASP A 358 5.05 31.70 14.65
CA ASP A 358 3.83 30.89 14.54
C ASP A 358 3.02 31.23 13.27
N ASN A 359 3.66 31.91 12.30
CA ASN A 359 2.91 32.66 11.30
C ASN A 359 3.48 32.52 9.88
N ILE A 360 3.13 31.41 9.24
CA ILE A 360 3.05 31.36 7.77
C ILE A 360 1.71 30.72 7.47
N ALA A 361 0.75 31.55 7.05
CA ALA A 361 -0.42 31.06 6.34
C ALA A 361 0.06 30.03 5.33
N LEU A 362 -0.54 28.84 5.28
CA LEU A 362 -0.30 27.90 4.17
C LEU A 362 -0.15 28.71 2.88
N THR A 363 1.04 28.74 2.30
CA THR A 363 1.05 28.65 0.85
C THR A 363 0.46 27.27 0.60
N GLN A 364 -0.81 27.23 0.22
CA GLN A 364 -1.28 26.16 -0.64
C GLN A 364 -0.40 26.23 -1.90
N GLU A 365 0.82 25.70 -1.84
CA GLU A 365 1.53 25.35 -3.07
C GLU A 365 0.77 24.15 -3.62
N GLY A 366 -0.12 24.48 -4.56
CA GLY A 366 -1.16 23.63 -5.12
C GLY A 366 -2.23 24.43 -5.86
N THR A 367 -2.35 25.75 -5.63
CA THR A 367 -3.17 26.60 -6.48
C THR A 367 -2.45 27.89 -6.87
N ASP A 368 -1.56 27.77 -7.86
CA ASP A 368 -1.55 28.79 -8.90
C ASP A 368 -2.11 28.15 -10.18
N SER A 369 -3.19 28.73 -10.66
CA SER A 369 -3.92 28.26 -11.84
C SER A 369 -3.00 28.21 -13.05
N THR A 370 -2.66 27.00 -13.53
CA THR A 370 -2.62 26.60 -14.97
C THR A 370 -1.81 25.33 -15.30
N SER A 371 -1.23 24.57 -14.35
CA SER A 371 -0.65 23.24 -14.65
C SER A 371 -1.46 22.09 -14.03
N THR A 372 -1.67 21.04 -14.82
CA THR A 372 -2.56 19.91 -14.53
C THR A 372 -1.83 18.71 -13.95
N ASP A 373 -0.96 18.87 -12.95
CA ASP A 373 -0.39 17.75 -12.19
C ASP A 373 0.46 18.22 -10.99
N ALA A 374 -0.09 18.17 -9.76
CA ALA A 374 0.66 18.06 -8.48
C ALA A 374 -0.27 18.00 -7.25
N SER A 375 -0.16 16.95 -6.42
CA SER A 375 -0.16 17.00 -4.93
C SER A 375 -0.14 15.58 -4.34
N THR A 376 0.93 15.19 -3.63
CA THR A 376 1.01 13.86 -2.96
C THR A 376 0.94 13.97 -1.42
N TYR A 377 1.15 15.16 -0.83
CA TYR A 377 0.93 15.44 0.59
C TYR A 377 0.66 16.94 0.79
N ASP A 378 -0.16 17.28 1.80
CA ASP A 378 -0.22 18.64 2.34
C ASP A 378 0.92 18.86 3.34
N LEU A 379 1.68 19.95 3.18
CA LEU A 379 2.76 20.32 4.10
C LEU A 379 2.21 21.21 5.24
N ALA A 380 2.41 20.79 6.48
CA ALA A 380 2.00 21.53 7.67
C ALA A 380 3.22 22.03 8.45
N TYR A 381 3.40 23.35 8.44
CA TYR A 381 4.40 24.04 9.28
C TYR A 381 3.83 24.28 10.66
N LEU A 382 4.56 23.87 11.70
CA LEU A 382 4.06 23.91 13.07
C LEU A 382 4.78 24.93 13.94
N LEU A 383 6.11 24.96 13.88
CA LEU A 383 6.88 25.83 14.75
C LEU A 383 8.27 26.04 14.17
N SER A 384 8.67 27.31 14.02
CA SER A 384 10.07 27.70 13.86
C SER A 384 10.51 28.41 15.13
N ALA A 385 11.58 27.93 15.76
CA ALA A 385 12.12 28.50 16.99
C ALA A 385 13.62 28.75 16.87
N SER A 386 14.08 29.92 17.31
CA SER A 386 15.49 30.29 17.28
C SER A 386 15.94 31.00 18.55
N LYS A 387 17.23 30.82 18.87
CA LYS A 387 17.92 31.57 19.92
C LYS A 387 18.98 32.47 19.28
N GLY A 388 18.74 33.78 19.27
CA GLY A 388 19.61 34.79 18.63
C GLY A 388 18.89 35.66 17.59
N ASP A 389 19.64 36.47 16.83
CA ASP A 389 19.11 37.54 15.96
C ASP A 389 18.58 37.11 14.57
N SER A 390 18.41 35.81 14.30
CA SER A 390 17.60 35.37 13.14
C SER A 390 17.28 33.88 13.20
N THR A 391 16.09 33.49 12.70
CA THR A 391 15.94 32.67 11.47
C THR A 391 14.54 32.05 11.38
N GLY A 392 13.65 32.71 10.63
CA GLY A 392 12.52 32.06 9.97
C GLY A 392 12.95 31.74 8.53
N PHE A 393 13.25 30.48 8.21
CA PHE A 393 13.48 30.11 6.81
C PHE A 393 12.17 29.69 6.17
N ILE A 394 11.64 30.59 5.33
CA ILE A 394 10.61 30.30 4.34
C ILE A 394 11.32 29.76 3.10
N ALA A 395 11.04 28.53 2.71
CA ALA A 395 11.22 28.16 1.32
C ALA A 395 9.91 28.52 0.60
N GLN A 396 9.97 29.42 -0.38
CA GLN A 396 9.02 29.41 -1.49
C GLN A 396 9.68 28.63 -2.61
N SER A 397 8.99 27.65 -3.22
CA SER A 397 9.26 27.38 -4.62
C SER A 397 8.12 26.63 -5.31
N SER A 398 7.76 27.18 -6.47
CA SER A 398 6.95 26.57 -7.52
C SER A 398 7.51 25.26 -8.11
N ASP A 399 8.50 24.61 -7.48
CA ASP A 399 9.23 23.46 -8.01
C ASP A 399 9.21 22.22 -7.10
N ILE A 400 8.35 22.15 -6.06
CA ILE A 400 8.24 20.95 -5.22
C ILE A 400 7.40 19.86 -5.91
N GLY A 401 7.93 19.33 -7.00
CA GLY A 401 7.47 18.07 -7.59
C GLY A 401 8.01 16.86 -6.81
N THR A 402 7.17 15.83 -6.66
CA THR A 402 7.47 14.45 -6.18
C THR A 402 7.91 14.28 -4.71
N LEU A 403 7.03 14.64 -3.77
CA LEU A 403 7.16 14.24 -2.37
C LEU A 403 6.67 12.79 -2.16
N VAL A 404 7.56 11.85 -1.83
CA VAL A 404 7.25 10.41 -1.66
C VAL A 404 7.49 9.91 -0.22
N SER A 405 8.22 10.66 0.61
CA SER A 405 8.40 10.41 2.05
C SER A 405 8.95 11.66 2.76
N SER A 406 8.87 11.74 4.09
CA SER A 406 9.46 12.87 4.82
C SER A 406 10.99 12.93 4.71
N LYS A 407 11.66 11.82 4.38
CA LYS A 407 13.08 11.79 4.03
C LYS A 407 13.33 12.44 2.68
N ASN A 408 12.57 12.05 1.65
CA ASN A 408 12.71 12.61 0.31
C ASN A 408 12.37 14.10 0.30
N PHE A 409 11.38 14.52 1.09
CA PHE A 409 11.09 15.92 1.34
C PHE A 409 12.34 16.69 1.81
N LEU A 410 13.03 16.18 2.84
CA LEU A 410 14.24 16.83 3.36
C LEU A 410 15.42 16.81 2.37
N GLU A 411 15.58 15.73 1.60
CA GLU A 411 16.62 15.67 0.55
C GLU A 411 16.37 16.67 -0.58
N LEU A 412 15.12 16.92 -0.95
CA LEU A 412 14.76 17.99 -1.89
C LEU A 412 14.96 19.37 -1.26
N TYR A 413 14.60 19.52 0.01
CA TYR A 413 14.81 20.76 0.78
C TYR A 413 16.30 21.15 0.83
N LYS A 414 17.19 20.17 0.98
CA LYS A 414 18.65 20.33 0.92
C LYS A 414 19.13 20.91 -0.42
N VAL A 415 18.49 20.55 -1.55
CA VAL A 415 18.84 21.05 -2.88
C VAL A 415 18.42 22.51 -3.08
N ALA A 416 17.29 22.93 -2.48
CA ALA A 416 16.79 24.30 -2.58
C ALA A 416 17.60 25.31 -1.75
N LEU A 417 18.30 24.85 -0.72
CA LEU A 417 19.01 25.68 0.26
C LEU A 417 20.51 25.77 -0.02
N THR A 418 20.88 26.39 -1.13
CA THR A 418 22.27 26.46 -1.62
C THR A 418 23.23 27.28 -0.74
N GLU A 419 22.70 28.12 0.15
CA GLU A 419 23.49 28.98 1.05
C GLU A 419 23.93 28.28 2.35
N PHE A 420 23.54 27.01 2.55
CA PHE A 420 23.77 26.27 3.79
C PHE A 420 24.74 25.11 3.61
N VAL A 421 25.44 24.78 4.70
CA VAL A 421 26.26 23.58 4.80
C VAL A 421 25.51 22.49 5.54
N PHE A 422 25.41 21.31 4.93
CA PHE A 422 24.74 20.14 5.51
C PHE A 422 25.80 19.15 6.01
N PRO A 423 26.10 19.09 7.32
CA PRO A 423 27.23 18.33 7.85
C PRO A 423 27.05 16.81 7.78
N ARG A 424 25.83 16.32 7.48
CA ARG A 424 25.49 14.90 7.41
C ARG A 424 24.28 14.66 6.51
N GLU A 425 24.15 13.41 6.07
CA GLU A 425 22.96 12.91 5.37
C GLU A 425 21.73 12.86 6.29
N VAL A 426 20.54 12.92 5.68
CA VAL A 426 19.27 12.84 6.42
C VAL A 426 19.20 11.51 7.19
N TYR A 427 18.84 11.61 8.46
CA TYR A 427 18.82 10.48 9.38
C TYR A 427 17.53 10.45 10.18
N THR A 428 17.22 9.30 10.77
CA THR A 428 16.03 9.14 11.61
C THR A 428 16.35 9.35 13.08
N GLN A 429 15.54 10.12 13.79
CA GLN A 429 15.59 10.34 15.23
C GLN A 429 14.21 10.04 15.83
N ASN A 430 14.17 9.22 16.89
CA ASN A 430 12.95 9.03 17.65
C ASN A 430 12.79 10.18 18.66
N LEU A 431 11.65 10.87 18.59
CA LEU A 431 11.26 11.90 19.54
C LEU A 431 9.99 11.43 20.24
N ASN A 432 10.16 10.96 21.49
CA ASN A 432 9.08 10.50 22.38
C ASN A 432 8.06 9.57 21.69
N GLY A 433 8.56 8.56 20.98
CA GLY A 433 7.73 7.52 20.35
C GLY A 433 7.50 7.71 18.85
N THR A 434 7.71 8.90 18.30
CA THR A 434 7.54 9.19 16.87
C THR A 434 8.89 9.31 16.16
N ASN A 435 9.04 8.64 15.03
CA ASN A 435 10.26 8.72 14.21
C ASN A 435 10.21 9.92 13.26
N PHE A 436 11.15 10.83 13.41
CA PHE A 436 11.36 11.96 12.50
C PHE A 436 12.57 11.72 11.62
N ASN A 437 12.46 12.10 10.34
CA ASN A 437 13.64 12.33 9.52
C ASN A 437 14.18 13.72 9.85
N VAL A 438 15.50 13.85 9.91
CA VAL A 438 16.18 15.04 10.41
C VAL A 438 17.25 15.47 9.42
N LEU A 439 17.21 16.75 9.06
CA LEU A 439 18.23 17.43 8.26
C LEU A 439 18.93 18.45 9.15
N GLU A 440 20.26 18.33 9.31
CA GLU A 440 21.06 19.34 10.01
C GLU A 440 21.63 20.33 9.00
N PHE A 441 21.68 21.60 9.35
CA PHE A 441 22.26 22.65 8.53
C PHE A 441 23.12 23.59 9.36
N GLN A 442 24.05 24.28 8.69
CA GLN A 442 24.86 25.35 9.23
C GLN A 442 24.80 26.54 8.28
N ALA A 443 24.58 27.72 8.83
CA ALA A 443 24.64 28.99 8.11
C ALA A 443 25.75 29.85 8.71
N THR A 444 26.50 30.58 7.87
CA THR A 444 27.55 31.49 8.32
C THR A 444 27.29 32.87 7.73
N ASP A 445 27.21 33.87 8.59
CA ASP A 445 27.07 35.27 8.20
C ASP A 445 28.13 36.14 8.91
N ASN A 446 27.99 37.47 8.80
CA ASN A 446 28.89 38.42 9.46
C ASN A 446 28.76 38.42 10.99
N SER A 447 27.74 37.76 11.54
CA SER A 447 27.39 37.71 12.97
C SER A 447 27.88 36.43 13.65
N GLY A 448 28.20 35.39 12.88
CA GLY A 448 28.77 34.14 13.39
C GLY A 448 28.29 32.90 12.62
N ILE A 449 28.42 31.73 13.26
CA ILE A 449 27.89 30.47 12.74
C ILE A 449 26.58 30.17 13.48
N ALA A 450 25.52 29.94 12.72
CA ALA A 450 24.27 29.39 13.22
C ALA A 450 24.16 27.91 12.82
N TYR A 451 23.63 27.11 13.74
CA TYR A 451 23.34 25.69 13.55
C TYR A 451 21.82 25.51 13.54
N GLY A 452 21.32 24.54 12.80
CA GLY A 452 19.90 24.21 12.88
C GLY A 452 19.57 22.80 12.44
N LYS A 453 18.34 22.42 12.76
CA LYS A 453 17.77 21.10 12.47
C LYS A 453 16.34 21.25 11.99
N ILE A 454 16.01 20.53 10.94
CA ILE A 454 14.66 20.42 10.38
C ILE A 454 14.18 19.00 10.64
N TYR A 455 13.02 18.89 11.28
CA TYR A 455 12.38 17.63 11.63
C TYR A 455 11.15 17.44 10.77
N ALA A 456 11.09 16.33 10.04
CA ALA A 456 9.97 15.97 9.18
C ALA A 456 9.45 14.56 9.48
N ALA A 457 8.17 14.44 9.80
CA ALA A 457 7.48 13.15 9.91
C ALA A 457 6.16 13.20 9.13
N VAL A 458 5.76 12.07 8.55
CA VAL A 458 4.41 11.91 8.01
C VAL A 458 3.50 11.52 9.16
N VAL A 459 2.54 12.38 9.49
CA VAL A 459 1.57 12.15 10.56
C VAL A 459 0.19 12.43 10.01
N LYS A 460 -0.71 11.44 10.08
CA LYS A 460 -2.09 11.56 9.57
C LYS A 460 -2.18 12.08 8.12
N GLY A 461 -1.29 11.61 7.25
CA GLY A 461 -1.26 11.99 5.82
C GLY A 461 -0.71 13.39 5.53
N GLN A 462 -0.17 14.10 6.53
CA GLN A 462 0.46 15.41 6.35
C GLN A 462 1.91 15.37 6.79
N ILE A 463 2.75 16.21 6.18
CA ILE A 463 4.12 16.39 6.65
C ILE A 463 4.09 17.35 7.84
N CYS A 464 4.35 16.81 9.03
CA CYS A 464 4.60 17.55 10.26
C CYS A 464 6.05 18.06 10.22
N LEU A 465 6.21 19.37 10.08
CA LEU A 465 7.51 20.03 9.99
C LEU A 465 7.72 21.03 11.13
N PHE A 466 8.88 20.96 11.79
CA PHE A 466 9.34 22.04 12.66
C PHE A 466 10.86 22.22 12.56
N THR A 467 11.30 23.46 12.75
CA THR A 467 12.69 23.88 12.56
C THR A 467 13.20 24.53 13.83
N ILE A 468 14.43 24.18 14.22
CA ILE A 468 15.10 24.76 15.38
C ILE A 468 16.48 25.25 14.98
N ALA A 469 16.83 26.48 15.39
CA ALA A 469 18.13 27.08 15.15
C ALA A 469 18.77 27.67 16.42
N TYR A 470 20.09 27.59 16.53
CA TYR A 470 20.87 28.04 17.68
C TYR A 470 22.30 28.45 17.28
N SER A 471 22.92 29.37 18.01
CA SER A 471 24.24 29.93 17.69
C SER A 471 25.37 29.52 18.64
N ASP A 472 25.05 28.90 19.78
CA ASP A 472 26.04 28.53 20.79
C ASP A 472 25.73 27.22 21.54
N SER A 473 26.66 26.80 22.41
CA SER A 473 26.53 25.56 23.19
C SER A 473 25.43 25.62 24.27
N ALA A 474 25.07 26.83 24.73
CA ALA A 474 23.97 27.02 25.66
C ALA A 474 22.62 26.80 24.94
N GLY A 475 22.49 27.30 23.71
CA GLY A 475 21.36 27.03 22.82
C GLY A 475 21.22 25.54 22.55
N LEU A 476 22.30 24.82 22.23
CA LEU A 476 22.24 23.36 22.03
C LEU A 476 21.72 22.60 23.26
N ALA A 477 22.08 23.02 24.48
CA ALA A 477 21.60 22.40 25.71
C ALA A 477 20.08 22.59 25.89
N GLU A 478 19.58 23.80 25.58
CA GLU A 478 18.15 24.13 25.62
C GLU A 478 17.35 23.45 24.49
N VAL A 479 17.95 23.22 23.32
CA VAL A 479 17.34 22.41 22.25
C VAL A 479 17.05 20.99 22.72
N ASN A 480 17.96 20.38 23.49
CA ASN A 480 17.70 19.07 24.08
C ASN A 480 16.56 19.09 25.11
N GLN A 481 16.36 20.22 25.80
CA GLN A 481 15.21 20.42 26.68
C GLN A 481 13.90 20.58 25.89
N ILE A 482 13.93 21.29 24.76
CA ILE A 482 12.78 21.33 23.84
C ILE A 482 12.41 19.90 23.44
N PHE A 483 13.37 19.07 23.02
CA PHE A 483 13.10 17.69 22.61
C PHE A 483 12.52 16.83 23.72
N SER A 484 13.01 16.95 24.95
CA SER A 484 12.46 16.18 26.06
C SER A 484 11.03 16.60 26.42
N SER A 485 10.62 17.82 26.07
CA SER A 485 9.27 18.33 26.26
C SER A 485 8.25 17.92 25.19
N ILE A 486 8.71 17.46 24.01
CA ILE A 486 7.82 17.11 22.89
C ILE A 486 6.91 15.97 23.31
N ASN A 487 5.60 16.17 23.30
CA ASN A 487 4.65 15.12 23.59
C ASN A 487 3.68 14.98 22.42
N PHE A 488 3.60 13.78 21.86
CA PHE A 488 2.51 13.37 21.00
C PHE A 488 1.53 12.63 21.90
N GLY A 489 0.43 13.29 22.29
CA GLY A 489 -0.58 12.67 23.14
C GLY A 489 -1.01 11.34 22.54
N GLN A 490 -0.95 10.28 23.34
CA GLN A 490 -1.30 8.92 22.93
C GLN A 490 -2.79 8.78 22.62
#